data_AF-A0A9P7X3W2-F1
#
_entry.id   AF-A0A9P7X3W2-F1
#
_cell.length_a   1.000
_cell.length_b   1.000
_cell.length_c   1.000
_cell.angle_alpha   90.00
_cell.angle_beta   90.00
_cell.angle_gamma   90.00
#
_symmetry.space_group_name_H-M   'P 1'
#
loop_
_entity.id
_entity.type
_entity.pdbx_description
1 polymer ?
#
loop_
_entity_poly.entity_id
_entity_poly.type
_entity_poly.pdbx_seq_one_letter_code
_entity_poly.pdbx_strand_id
1 'polypeptide(L)'
;MLQRINAHDNVESSLDLDLASILKGDLKDLAKEKNGLHNRLRSIHDDADFVDSVHREHYGHFPIVPNLRCGSWYVDPTVPQCVQIPAYFKSTDGHLNNWDFNLRRSNLHLLSRIEEKGGIIIVDSTRRGKRFPDALSKTVPIWCCVVNRAVALKFGLLTSFDINLYSPTSAVSRSEHSQIEQRLEGWTSKLSDSTFEIPRLLKPLRPIWISPATPALPQLKDNLDFYPVICLSASEHVENGIERRNGYSYVQGSGDDHESWSQGLTPALFWQNKAAIRTTPPWMIESFVSNIVASLPQSTAVPSTLQSMDPIVKVHSLISLGNSMETDPSKATIFISPTNDTNSAASPQVLWLRIPSGKVGQLDLMKALTRAIAFAKMHLDAGTPVDIAGDDVSDVCTGVAMAVLQALFRDDGDYLGQPTSIEEISKQSIRKRLQWIQQSLQHVNPSKVTMNRVNEYFLSPPSMRSKLR
;
A
#
# COMPACT_ATOMS: atom_id res chain seq x y z
N MET A 1 -43.56 27.71 51.90
CA MET A 1 -42.60 28.55 51.14
C MET A 1 -41.35 27.75 50.73
N LEU A 2 -40.78 26.91 51.60
CA LEU A 2 -39.61 26.06 51.29
C LEU A 2 -39.83 24.93 50.26
N GLN A 3 -41.05 24.40 50.10
CA GLN A 3 -41.33 23.37 49.07
C GLN A 3 -41.44 23.93 47.64
N ARG A 4 -41.65 25.24 47.45
CA ARG A 4 -41.69 25.86 46.10
C ARG A 4 -40.30 26.22 45.56
N ILE A 5 -39.30 26.36 46.44
CA ILE A 5 -37.92 26.70 46.07
C ILE A 5 -37.18 25.45 45.56
N ASN A 6 -37.31 24.31 46.25
CA ASN A 6 -36.71 23.03 45.80
C ASN A 6 -37.30 22.48 44.49
N ALA A 7 -38.53 22.86 44.13
CA ALA A 7 -39.13 22.48 42.86
C ALA A 7 -38.64 23.36 41.70
N HIS A 8 -38.26 24.61 41.96
CA HIS A 8 -37.66 25.51 40.97
C HIS A 8 -36.21 25.13 40.67
N ASP A 9 -35.40 24.85 41.70
CA ASP A 9 -33.99 24.48 41.54
C ASP A 9 -33.79 23.12 40.82
N ASN A 10 -34.69 22.15 41.06
CA ASN A 10 -34.64 20.87 40.35
C ASN A 10 -35.04 20.99 38.87
N VAL A 11 -35.95 21.91 38.55
CA VAL A 11 -36.39 22.16 37.16
C VAL A 11 -35.33 22.94 36.39
N GLU A 12 -34.67 23.94 36.99
CA GLU A 12 -33.54 24.63 36.38
C GLU A 12 -32.35 23.69 36.13
N SER A 13 -32.00 22.81 37.08
CA SER A 13 -30.89 21.86 36.87
C SER A 13 -31.17 20.83 35.77
N SER A 14 -32.43 20.41 35.58
CA SER A 14 -32.80 19.48 34.51
C SER A 14 -32.84 20.16 33.14
N LEU A 15 -33.30 21.41 33.09
CA LEU A 15 -33.28 22.25 31.87
C LEU A 15 -31.84 22.53 31.41
N ASP A 16 -30.92 22.83 32.33
CA ASP A 16 -29.51 23.08 32.00
C ASP A 16 -28.79 21.81 31.51
N LEU A 17 -29.12 20.63 32.07
CA LEU A 17 -28.60 19.35 31.59
C LEU A 17 -29.13 18.99 30.19
N ASP A 18 -30.41 19.27 29.92
CA ASP A 18 -31.00 19.09 28.59
C ASP A 18 -30.40 20.05 27.56
N LEU A 19 -30.25 21.34 27.91
CA LEU A 19 -29.63 22.34 27.04
C LEU A 19 -28.17 21.99 26.72
N ALA A 20 -27.41 21.53 27.70
CA ALA A 20 -26.03 21.06 27.49
C ALA A 20 -25.97 19.81 26.61
N SER A 21 -26.96 18.92 26.71
CA SER A 21 -27.06 17.73 25.85
C SER A 21 -27.42 18.09 24.41
N ILE A 22 -28.35 19.04 24.22
CA ILE A 22 -28.79 19.56 22.92
C ILE A 22 -27.64 20.32 22.27
N LEU A 23 -26.98 21.23 22.97
CA LEU A 23 -25.79 21.95 22.49
C LEU A 23 -24.66 20.98 22.11
N LYS A 24 -24.49 19.90 22.87
CA LYS A 24 -23.50 18.86 22.55
C LYS A 24 -23.90 18.00 21.34
N GLY A 25 -25.21 17.81 21.11
CA GLY A 25 -25.79 17.23 19.90
C GLY A 25 -25.56 18.13 18.69
N ASP A 26 -25.95 19.40 18.79
CA ASP A 26 -25.79 20.41 17.73
C ASP A 26 -24.32 20.64 17.38
N LEU A 27 -23.42 20.68 18.36
CA LEU A 27 -21.98 20.76 18.12
C LEU A 27 -21.43 19.51 17.44
N LYS A 28 -21.97 18.32 17.75
CA LYS A 28 -21.60 17.07 17.07
C LYS A 28 -22.12 17.05 15.63
N ASP A 29 -23.32 17.55 15.39
CA ASP A 29 -23.91 17.58 14.05
C ASP A 29 -23.24 18.66 13.18
N LEU A 30 -22.89 19.82 13.74
CA LEU A 30 -22.01 20.82 13.10
C LEU A 30 -20.61 20.26 12.82
N ALA A 31 -20.05 19.42 13.70
CA ALA A 31 -18.75 18.78 13.48
C ALA A 31 -18.81 17.66 12.42
N LYS A 32 -19.94 16.95 12.33
CA LYS A 32 -20.23 15.99 11.24
C LYS A 32 -20.41 16.71 9.91
N GLU A 33 -21.13 17.84 9.90
CA GLU A 33 -21.36 18.64 8.69
C GLU A 33 -20.05 19.24 8.17
N LYS A 34 -19.20 19.78 9.05
CA LYS A 34 -17.87 20.28 8.70
C LYS A 34 -16.93 19.22 8.10
N ASN A 35 -17.07 17.96 8.52
CA ASN A 35 -16.30 16.82 7.99
C ASN A 35 -17.11 15.93 7.03
N GLY A 36 -18.24 16.44 6.53
CA GLY A 36 -19.16 15.68 5.69
C GLY A 36 -18.56 15.30 4.35
N LEU A 37 -19.20 14.36 3.67
CA LEU A 37 -18.75 13.81 2.39
C LEU A 37 -18.47 14.91 1.36
N HIS A 38 -19.39 15.88 1.22
CA HIS A 38 -19.25 17.04 0.32
C HIS A 38 -17.93 17.79 0.56
N ASN A 39 -17.67 18.15 1.81
CA ASN A 39 -16.51 18.94 2.20
C ASN A 39 -15.19 18.21 1.93
N ARG A 40 -15.16 16.89 2.18
CA ARG A 40 -13.99 16.04 1.91
C ARG A 40 -13.72 15.89 0.42
N LEU A 41 -14.75 15.62 -0.38
CA LEU A 41 -14.60 15.51 -1.84
C LEU A 41 -14.17 16.84 -2.45
N ARG A 42 -14.70 17.96 -1.95
CA ARG A 42 -14.26 19.28 -2.40
C ARG A 42 -12.81 19.60 -2.00
N SER A 43 -12.40 19.19 -0.80
CA SER A 43 -11.01 19.31 -0.36
C SER A 43 -10.07 18.46 -1.22
N ILE A 44 -10.46 17.23 -1.56
CA ILE A 44 -9.70 16.35 -2.47
C ILE A 44 -9.56 17.00 -3.85
N HIS A 45 -10.61 17.63 -4.37
CA HIS A 45 -10.54 18.37 -5.63
C HIS A 45 -9.52 19.51 -5.59
N ASP A 46 -9.56 20.36 -4.56
CA ASP A 46 -8.62 21.47 -4.43
C ASP A 46 -7.17 20.97 -4.29
N ASP A 47 -6.95 19.94 -3.48
CA ASP A 47 -5.63 19.32 -3.29
C ASP A 47 -5.11 18.64 -4.57
N ALA A 48 -5.98 17.95 -5.31
CA ALA A 48 -5.63 17.30 -6.57
C ALA A 48 -5.30 18.32 -7.66
N ASP A 49 -6.02 19.44 -7.72
CA ASP A 49 -5.74 20.52 -8.67
C ASP A 49 -4.38 21.19 -8.36
N PHE A 50 -4.00 21.29 -7.08
CA PHE A 50 -2.65 21.71 -6.68
C PHE A 50 -1.57 20.72 -7.11
N VAL A 51 -1.79 19.41 -6.92
CA VAL A 51 -0.84 18.38 -7.35
C VAL A 51 -0.64 18.42 -8.87
N ASP A 52 -1.74 18.56 -9.63
CA ASP A 52 -1.71 18.69 -11.10
C ASP A 52 -0.95 19.93 -11.55
N SER A 53 -1.18 21.09 -10.92
CA SER A 53 -0.46 22.32 -11.28
C SER A 53 1.04 22.21 -11.01
N VAL A 54 1.44 21.68 -9.85
CA VAL A 54 2.86 21.45 -9.52
C VAL A 54 3.52 20.52 -10.53
N HIS A 55 2.86 19.42 -10.89
CA HIS A 55 3.40 18.48 -11.88
C HIS A 55 3.51 19.13 -13.25
N ARG A 56 2.40 19.61 -13.80
CA ARG A 56 2.31 20.12 -15.17
C ARG A 56 3.18 21.35 -15.41
N GLU A 57 3.26 22.27 -14.46
CA GLU A 57 3.90 23.58 -14.65
C GLU A 57 5.39 23.57 -14.30
N HIS A 58 5.86 22.65 -13.46
CA HIS A 58 7.24 22.65 -12.96
C HIS A 58 8.01 21.35 -13.20
N TYR A 59 7.34 20.21 -13.18
CA TYR A 59 8.01 18.91 -13.10
C TYR A 59 7.40 17.86 -14.05
N GLY A 60 6.80 18.30 -15.17
CA GLY A 60 6.00 17.44 -16.06
C GLY A 60 6.78 16.33 -16.75
N HIS A 61 8.11 16.40 -16.74
CA HIS A 61 9.00 15.35 -17.24
C HIS A 61 9.21 14.21 -16.23
N PHE A 62 8.98 14.46 -14.93
CA PHE A 62 9.12 13.42 -13.93
C PHE A 62 7.89 12.51 -13.88
N PRO A 63 8.11 11.20 -13.65
CA PRO A 63 7.07 10.29 -13.23
C PRO A 63 6.43 10.79 -11.94
N ILE A 64 5.12 10.69 -11.86
CA ILE A 64 4.34 10.97 -10.66
C ILE A 64 3.78 9.67 -10.14
N VAL A 65 3.99 9.38 -8.86
CA VAL A 65 3.53 8.14 -8.23
C VAL A 65 2.68 8.48 -6.99
N PRO A 66 1.45 7.98 -6.91
CA PRO A 66 0.70 8.07 -5.66
C PRO A 66 1.30 7.11 -4.63
N ASN A 67 1.51 7.60 -3.40
CA ASN A 67 1.67 6.70 -2.27
C ASN A 67 0.34 6.02 -1.98
N LEU A 68 0.32 4.69 -1.94
CA LEU A 68 -0.88 3.86 -1.93
C LEU A 68 -1.85 4.30 -0.82
N ARG A 69 -3.15 4.23 -1.14
CA ARG A 69 -4.30 4.70 -0.34
C ARG A 69 -4.49 6.20 -0.43
N CYS A 70 -3.69 6.98 0.29
CA CYS A 70 -3.92 8.41 0.45
C CYS A 70 -3.57 9.18 -0.83
N GLY A 71 -2.34 8.99 -1.35
CA GLY A 71 -1.86 9.63 -2.59
C GLY A 71 -2.74 9.36 -3.81
N SER A 72 -3.40 8.20 -3.88
CA SER A 72 -4.26 7.81 -5.00
C SER A 72 -5.48 8.71 -5.20
N TRP A 73 -5.90 9.47 -4.17
CA TRP A 73 -6.97 10.46 -4.29
C TRP A 73 -6.53 11.74 -4.98
N TYR A 74 -5.23 11.98 -5.09
CA TYR A 74 -4.66 13.26 -5.53
C TYR A 74 -3.89 13.18 -6.85
N VAL A 75 -3.58 11.97 -7.34
CA VAL A 75 -2.92 11.75 -8.64
C VAL A 75 -3.91 11.17 -9.64
N ASP A 76 -4.10 11.86 -10.76
CA ASP A 76 -4.96 11.40 -11.85
C ASP A 76 -4.29 10.22 -12.58
N PRO A 77 -4.94 9.03 -12.63
CA PRO A 77 -4.35 7.86 -13.29
C PRO A 77 -4.23 8.01 -14.82
N THR A 78 -4.90 8.99 -15.43
CA THR A 78 -4.86 9.25 -16.88
C THR A 78 -3.66 10.11 -17.31
N VAL A 79 -2.94 10.70 -16.36
CA VAL A 79 -1.72 11.47 -16.65
C VAL A 79 -0.66 10.53 -17.24
N PRO A 80 -0.05 10.84 -18.40
CA PRO A 80 0.89 9.94 -19.08
C PRO A 80 2.12 9.55 -18.22
N GLN A 81 2.55 10.44 -17.33
CA GLN A 81 3.68 10.22 -16.43
C GLN A 81 3.28 9.47 -15.14
N CYS A 82 2.00 9.17 -14.95
CA CYS A 82 1.52 8.45 -13.77
C CYS A 82 2.05 7.01 -13.76
N VAL A 83 2.78 6.67 -12.70
CA VAL A 83 3.30 5.33 -12.49
C VAL A 83 2.15 4.43 -12.04
N GLN A 84 1.85 3.41 -12.86
CA GLN A 84 0.71 2.52 -12.65
C GLN A 84 0.84 1.67 -11.38
N ILE A 85 2.06 1.26 -11.03
CA ILE A 85 2.34 0.55 -9.77
C ILE A 85 2.61 1.62 -8.69
N PRO A 86 1.70 1.81 -7.73
CA PRO A 86 1.85 2.85 -6.72
C PRO A 86 3.05 2.59 -5.81
N ALA A 87 3.51 3.64 -5.14
CA ALA A 87 4.45 3.51 -4.04
C ALA A 87 3.72 3.00 -2.80
N TYR A 88 4.43 2.39 -1.85
CA TYR A 88 3.87 1.96 -0.57
C TYR A 88 4.79 2.31 0.60
N PHE A 89 4.99 3.60 0.82
CA PHE A 89 5.69 4.12 1.99
C PHE A 89 4.70 4.25 3.16
N LYS A 90 4.82 3.39 4.17
CA LYS A 90 3.90 3.43 5.31
C LYS A 90 4.39 4.41 6.38
N SER A 91 3.54 5.36 6.78
CA SER A 91 3.83 6.36 7.81
C SER A 91 4.31 5.75 9.14
N THR A 92 3.81 4.58 9.53
CA THR A 92 4.23 3.89 10.77
C THR A 92 5.72 3.57 10.81
N ASP A 93 6.35 3.38 9.64
CA ASP A 93 7.79 3.10 9.52
C ASP A 93 8.62 4.40 9.67
N GLY A 94 7.96 5.55 9.83
CA GLY A 94 8.53 6.85 10.14
C GLY A 94 8.16 7.37 11.54
N HIS A 95 7.35 6.65 12.32
CA HIS A 95 6.96 7.13 13.65
C HIS A 95 8.15 7.18 14.61
N LEU A 96 8.13 8.13 15.54
CA LEU A 96 9.13 8.27 16.59
C LEU A 96 9.36 6.91 17.30
N ASN A 97 10.61 6.48 17.41
CA ASN A 97 11.04 5.19 17.98
C ASN A 97 10.65 3.93 17.19
N ASN A 98 9.88 4.05 16.11
CA ASN A 98 9.42 2.94 15.27
C ASN A 98 9.90 3.06 13.81
N TRP A 99 11.04 3.72 13.59
CA TRP A 99 11.66 3.76 12.26
C TRP A 99 12.05 2.36 11.79
N ASP A 100 11.74 2.03 10.55
CA ASP A 100 12.15 0.77 9.93
C ASP A 100 12.32 0.92 8.41
N PHE A 101 13.21 0.11 7.84
CA PHE A 101 13.25 -0.16 6.41
C PHE A 101 12.58 -1.51 6.15
N ASN A 102 11.32 -1.47 5.71
CA ASN A 102 10.54 -2.68 5.54
C ASN A 102 10.75 -3.33 4.17
N LEU A 103 11.42 -4.48 4.13
CA LEU A 103 11.67 -5.23 2.89
C LEU A 103 10.40 -5.67 2.16
N ARG A 104 9.25 -5.82 2.85
CA ARG A 104 7.97 -6.14 2.19
C ARG A 104 7.39 -4.96 1.40
N ARG A 105 7.89 -3.76 1.67
CA ARG A 105 7.51 -2.50 1.02
C ARG A 105 8.79 -1.79 0.59
N SER A 106 9.64 -2.53 -0.12
CA SER A 106 10.98 -2.07 -0.47
C SER A 106 10.95 -0.93 -1.47
N ASN A 107 9.88 -0.76 -2.25
CA ASN A 107 9.72 0.28 -3.27
C ASN A 107 10.85 0.35 -4.32
N LEU A 108 11.64 -0.73 -4.47
CA LEU A 108 12.80 -0.77 -5.38
C LEU A 108 12.38 -0.72 -6.86
N HIS A 109 11.12 -1.03 -7.16
CA HIS A 109 10.55 -0.89 -8.50
C HIS A 109 10.60 0.54 -9.03
N LEU A 110 10.67 1.54 -8.16
CA LEU A 110 10.76 2.94 -8.55
C LEU A 110 12.15 3.29 -9.13
N LEU A 111 13.20 2.51 -8.82
CA LEU A 111 14.58 2.85 -9.13
C LEU A 111 14.87 2.94 -10.63
N SER A 112 14.38 1.97 -11.42
CA SER A 112 14.56 1.97 -12.87
C SER A 112 13.92 3.21 -13.50
N ARG A 113 12.74 3.60 -13.00
CA ARG A 113 12.00 4.74 -13.52
C ARG A 113 12.61 6.08 -13.08
N ILE A 114 13.14 6.15 -11.86
CA ILE A 114 13.91 7.32 -11.37
C ILE A 114 15.15 7.53 -12.23
N GLU A 115 15.90 6.47 -12.53
CA GLU A 115 17.10 6.56 -13.35
C GLU A 115 16.76 6.97 -14.80
N GLU A 116 15.74 6.36 -15.40
CA GLU A 116 15.32 6.66 -16.77
C GLU A 116 14.85 8.11 -16.96
N LYS A 117 14.13 8.67 -15.97
CA LYS A 117 13.55 10.02 -16.06
C LYS A 117 14.32 11.08 -15.28
N GLY A 118 15.40 10.69 -14.62
CA GLY A 118 16.25 11.59 -13.84
C GLY A 118 15.62 12.08 -12.53
N GLY A 119 14.54 11.47 -12.04
CA GLY A 119 13.83 11.89 -10.82
C GLY A 119 12.43 11.30 -10.71
N ILE A 120 11.71 11.59 -9.62
CA ILE A 120 10.32 11.15 -9.38
C ILE A 120 9.58 12.09 -8.42
N ILE A 121 8.26 12.15 -8.54
CA ILE A 121 7.36 12.78 -7.55
C ILE A 121 6.55 11.71 -6.83
N ILE A 122 6.62 11.67 -5.50
CA ILE A 122 5.80 10.83 -4.64
C ILE A 122 4.76 11.72 -3.96
N VAL A 123 3.49 11.44 -4.21
CA VAL A 123 2.37 12.21 -3.66
C VAL A 123 1.75 11.49 -2.49
N ASP A 124 1.59 12.21 -1.38
CA ASP A 124 0.88 11.72 -0.20
C ASP A 124 0.23 12.90 0.53
N SER A 125 -0.54 12.64 1.57
CA SER A 125 -1.05 13.67 2.46
C SER A 125 -1.18 13.16 3.89
N THR A 126 -1.37 14.07 4.84
CA THR A 126 -1.62 13.78 6.24
C THR A 126 -2.78 14.61 6.75
N ARG A 127 -3.57 14.02 7.64
CA ARG A 127 -4.50 14.78 8.47
C ARG A 127 -3.75 15.53 9.56
N ARG A 128 -4.40 16.59 10.07
CA ARG A 128 -4.18 17.30 11.35
C ARG A 128 -2.72 17.55 11.78
N GLY A 129 -2.37 18.83 11.90
CA GLY A 129 -1.25 19.30 12.73
C GLY A 129 0.16 18.99 12.20
N LYS A 130 0.27 18.40 11.01
CA LYS A 130 1.55 18.16 10.32
C LYS A 130 1.48 18.70 8.90
N ARG A 131 2.58 19.30 8.45
CA ARG A 131 2.73 19.77 7.06
C ARG A 131 3.07 18.65 6.09
N PHE A 132 3.76 17.62 6.57
CA PHE A 132 4.14 16.44 5.79
C PHE A 132 3.74 15.17 6.55
N PRO A 133 3.23 14.13 5.88
CA PRO A 133 3.12 12.81 6.50
C PRO A 133 4.49 12.27 6.90
N ASP A 134 4.53 11.40 7.91
CA ASP A 134 5.75 10.72 8.34
C ASP A 134 6.35 9.86 7.21
N ALA A 135 5.49 9.37 6.29
CA ALA A 135 5.93 8.67 5.09
C ALA A 135 6.86 9.54 4.23
N LEU A 136 6.51 10.80 3.95
CA LEU A 136 7.29 11.71 3.12
C LEU A 136 8.44 12.38 3.87
N SER A 137 8.27 12.68 5.16
CA SER A 137 9.26 13.39 5.97
C SER A 137 10.35 12.50 6.55
N LYS A 138 10.11 11.19 6.67
CA LYS A 138 11.04 10.25 7.32
C LYS A 138 11.19 8.94 6.56
N THR A 139 10.11 8.25 6.19
CA THR A 139 10.20 6.92 5.54
C THR A 139 10.88 6.99 4.17
N VAL A 140 10.48 7.92 3.29
CA VAL A 140 11.12 8.14 1.98
C VAL A 140 12.59 8.58 2.13
N PRO A 141 12.93 9.51 3.03
CA PRO A 141 14.32 9.82 3.36
C PRO A 141 15.19 8.65 3.81
N ILE A 142 14.68 7.84 4.74
CA ILE A 142 15.35 6.61 5.18
C ILE A 142 15.56 5.70 3.98
N TRP A 143 14.54 5.54 3.14
CA TRP A 143 14.63 4.72 1.94
C TRP A 143 15.70 5.20 0.96
N CYS A 144 15.72 6.50 0.63
CA CYS A 144 16.74 7.09 -0.25
C CYS A 144 18.15 6.82 0.28
N CYS A 145 18.37 7.05 1.59
CA CYS A 145 19.67 6.87 2.22
C CYS A 145 20.11 5.39 2.25
N VAL A 146 19.21 4.47 2.61
CA VAL A 146 19.50 3.03 2.64
C VAL A 146 19.80 2.50 1.24
N VAL A 147 19.05 2.93 0.21
CA VAL A 147 19.33 2.56 -1.18
C VAL A 147 20.68 3.10 -1.63
N ASN A 148 20.98 4.38 -1.39
CA ASN A 148 22.27 4.97 -1.76
C ASN A 148 23.44 4.22 -1.10
N ARG A 149 23.33 3.90 0.19
CA ARG A 149 24.34 3.12 0.92
C ARG A 149 24.50 1.72 0.35
N ALA A 150 23.41 1.03 0.06
CA ALA A 150 23.45 -0.33 -0.49
C ALA A 150 24.04 -0.37 -1.91
N VAL A 151 23.68 0.60 -2.77
CA VAL A 151 24.29 0.80 -4.10
C VAL A 151 25.79 1.09 -3.96
N ALA A 152 26.16 2.01 -3.06
CA ALA A 152 27.55 2.38 -2.87
C ALA A 152 28.41 1.22 -2.36
N LEU A 153 27.89 0.39 -1.45
CA LEU A 153 28.55 -0.82 -0.99
C LEU A 153 28.69 -1.86 -2.11
N LYS A 154 27.60 -2.15 -2.82
CA LYS A 154 27.58 -3.20 -3.86
C LYS A 154 28.50 -2.89 -5.05
N PHE A 155 28.65 -1.62 -5.41
CA PHE A 155 29.41 -1.20 -6.60
C PHE A 155 30.70 -0.43 -6.28
N GLY A 156 31.12 -0.37 -5.01
CA GLY A 156 32.38 0.26 -4.60
C GLY A 156 32.41 1.79 -4.77
N LEU A 157 31.27 2.47 -4.57
CA LEU A 157 31.10 3.92 -4.83
C LEU A 157 31.12 4.79 -3.56
N LEU A 158 31.54 4.25 -2.41
CA LEU A 158 31.47 4.90 -1.09
C LEU A 158 32.10 6.30 -1.02
N THR A 159 33.09 6.60 -1.88
CA THR A 159 33.77 7.91 -1.92
C THR A 159 33.14 8.90 -2.90
N SER A 160 32.31 8.41 -3.83
CA SER A 160 31.70 9.21 -4.91
C SER A 160 30.19 9.41 -4.77
N PHE A 161 29.54 8.58 -3.95
CA PHE A 161 28.10 8.62 -3.73
C PHE A 161 27.74 9.37 -2.45
N ASP A 162 26.70 10.19 -2.51
CA ASP A 162 26.12 10.80 -1.32
C ASP A 162 25.25 9.80 -0.56
N ILE A 163 25.75 9.38 0.61
CA ILE A 163 25.14 8.38 1.49
C ILE A 163 24.55 8.98 2.77
N ASN A 164 24.41 10.31 2.81
CA ASN A 164 23.88 11.01 3.97
C ASN A 164 22.36 10.89 4.08
N LEU A 165 21.85 11.01 5.30
CA LEU A 165 20.42 11.14 5.54
C LEU A 165 20.02 12.61 5.35
N TYR A 166 18.90 12.84 4.67
CA TYR A 166 18.31 14.17 4.51
C TYR A 166 16.90 14.17 5.07
N SER A 167 16.60 15.03 6.04
CA SER A 167 15.24 15.17 6.59
C SER A 167 14.81 16.64 6.66
N PRO A 168 13.51 16.95 6.55
CA PRO A 168 13.05 18.32 6.61
C PRO A 168 13.12 18.84 8.06
N THR A 169 13.89 19.90 8.29
CA THR A 169 14.08 20.50 9.62
C THR A 169 12.79 21.03 10.25
N SER A 170 11.76 21.30 9.43
CA SER A 170 10.44 21.72 9.87
C SER A 170 9.58 20.59 10.45
N ALA A 171 9.93 19.32 10.22
CA ALA A 171 9.14 18.17 10.68
C ALA A 171 9.95 17.11 11.45
N VAL A 172 11.28 17.12 11.31
CA VAL A 172 12.18 16.17 11.99
C VAL A 172 13.20 16.96 12.78
N SER A 173 13.21 16.76 14.11
CA SER A 173 14.18 17.42 14.99
C SER A 173 15.60 16.87 14.76
N ARG A 174 16.63 17.63 15.12
CA ARG A 174 18.03 17.16 15.02
C ARG A 174 18.30 15.91 15.87
N SER A 175 17.66 15.81 17.03
CA SER A 175 17.76 14.62 17.89
C SER A 175 17.13 13.40 17.22
N GLU A 176 15.94 13.56 16.63
CA GLU A 176 15.27 12.50 15.90
C GLU A 176 16.09 12.05 14.69
N HIS A 177 16.62 13.00 13.92
CA HIS A 177 17.51 12.74 12.79
C HIS A 177 18.70 11.86 13.20
N SER A 178 19.43 12.25 14.25
CA SER A 178 20.60 11.50 14.73
C SER A 178 20.23 10.08 15.19
N GLN A 179 19.07 9.89 15.83
CA GLN A 179 18.59 8.55 16.21
C GLN A 179 18.26 7.67 15.01
N ILE A 180 17.73 8.26 13.92
CA ILE A 180 17.51 7.55 12.66
C ILE A 180 18.86 7.16 12.04
N GLU A 181 19.83 8.09 12.01
CA GLU A 181 21.15 7.85 11.43
C GLU A 181 21.86 6.64 12.05
N GLN A 182 21.76 6.48 13.38
CA GLN A 182 22.34 5.36 14.11
C GLN A 182 21.79 3.98 13.69
N ARG A 183 20.62 3.93 13.04
CA ARG A 183 19.98 2.68 12.61
C ARG A 183 20.23 2.34 11.13
N LEU A 184 20.75 3.29 10.35
CA LEU A 184 20.90 3.15 8.90
C LEU A 184 21.80 1.98 8.50
N GLU A 185 22.86 1.69 9.26
CA GLU A 185 23.77 0.58 8.99
C GLU A 185 23.03 -0.76 8.99
N GLY A 186 22.26 -1.03 10.05
CA GLY A 186 21.47 -2.27 10.15
C GLY A 186 20.45 -2.42 9.03
N TRP A 187 19.81 -1.34 8.58
CA TRP A 187 18.89 -1.39 7.44
C TRP A 187 19.61 -1.56 6.10
N THR A 188 20.80 -1.00 5.96
CA THR A 188 21.65 -1.18 4.78
C THR A 188 22.09 -2.64 4.65
N SER A 189 22.53 -3.26 5.75
CA SER A 189 22.85 -4.70 5.77
C SER A 189 21.61 -5.53 5.47
N LYS A 190 20.46 -5.20 6.09
CA LYS A 190 19.18 -5.88 5.84
C LYS A 190 18.77 -5.86 4.36
N LEU A 191 19.01 -4.77 3.62
CA LEU A 191 18.76 -4.70 2.18
C LEU A 191 19.84 -5.47 1.38
N SER A 192 21.11 -5.33 1.74
CA SER A 192 22.23 -5.97 1.06
C SER A 192 22.20 -7.50 1.17
N ASP A 193 21.75 -8.03 2.31
CA ASP A 193 21.60 -9.46 2.59
C ASP A 193 20.26 -10.03 2.07
N SER A 194 19.38 -9.18 1.53
CA SER A 194 18.10 -9.60 0.97
C SER A 194 18.27 -10.23 -0.41
N THR A 195 17.19 -10.84 -0.91
CA THR A 195 17.20 -11.42 -2.27
C THR A 195 16.92 -10.41 -3.38
N PHE A 196 16.65 -9.16 -3.02
CA PHE A 196 16.37 -8.13 -4.02
C PHE A 196 17.61 -7.77 -4.82
N GLU A 197 17.44 -7.68 -6.13
CA GLU A 197 18.46 -7.10 -6.99
C GLU A 197 18.51 -5.58 -6.82
N ILE A 198 19.60 -5.11 -6.22
CA ILE A 198 19.92 -3.68 -6.16
C ILE A 198 20.54 -3.28 -7.51
N PRO A 199 19.89 -2.41 -8.33
CA PRO A 199 20.43 -1.94 -9.59
C PRO A 199 21.58 -0.95 -9.35
N ARG A 200 22.45 -0.77 -10.36
CA ARG A 200 23.49 0.25 -10.32
C ARG A 200 22.89 1.59 -10.72
N LEU A 201 22.68 2.48 -9.75
CA LEU A 201 22.33 3.86 -10.04
C LEU A 201 23.58 4.65 -10.45
N LEU A 202 23.45 5.55 -11.42
CA LEU A 202 24.53 6.47 -11.80
C LEU A 202 24.69 7.66 -10.84
N LYS A 203 23.62 8.05 -10.14
CA LYS A 203 23.59 9.17 -9.19
C LYS A 203 22.84 8.78 -7.91
N PRO A 204 23.20 9.36 -6.75
CA PRO A 204 22.47 9.14 -5.49
C PRO A 204 21.06 9.72 -5.56
N LEU A 205 20.13 9.13 -4.82
CA LEU A 205 18.78 9.65 -4.59
C LEU A 205 18.82 10.76 -3.54
N ARG A 206 18.05 11.85 -3.74
CA ARG A 206 17.93 12.91 -2.73
C ARG A 206 16.48 13.38 -2.56
N PRO A 207 15.91 13.31 -1.35
CA PRO A 207 14.55 13.78 -1.11
C PRO A 207 14.45 15.30 -1.14
N ILE A 208 13.33 15.82 -1.66
CA ILE A 208 12.98 17.24 -1.70
C ILE A 208 11.52 17.38 -1.26
N TRP A 209 11.19 18.31 -0.37
CA TRP A 209 9.83 18.41 0.19
C TRP A 209 9.09 19.62 -0.35
N ILE A 210 7.88 19.38 -0.86
CA ILE A 210 6.99 20.42 -1.41
C ILE A 210 5.60 20.25 -0.79
N SER A 211 4.99 21.36 -0.43
CA SER A 211 3.62 21.48 0.10
C SER A 211 2.98 22.78 -0.41
N PRO A 212 1.65 22.98 -0.27
CA PRO A 212 1.01 24.25 -0.62
C PRO A 212 1.62 25.47 0.07
N ALA A 213 2.22 25.28 1.25
CA ALA A 213 2.90 26.34 1.99
C ALA A 213 4.33 26.65 1.49
N THR A 214 4.77 26.06 0.37
CA THR A 214 6.10 26.29 -0.20
C THR A 214 6.09 27.60 -0.98
N PRO A 215 6.80 28.66 -0.56
CA PRO A 215 6.65 29.98 -1.16
C PRO A 215 7.13 30.06 -2.61
N ALA A 216 8.20 29.33 -2.94
CA ALA A 216 8.74 29.20 -4.28
C ALA A 216 9.21 27.77 -4.50
N LEU A 217 8.78 27.17 -5.60
CA LEU A 217 9.14 25.79 -5.93
C LEU A 217 10.62 25.72 -6.38
N PRO A 218 11.38 24.69 -5.93
CA PRO A 218 12.77 24.53 -6.33
C PRO A 218 12.93 24.41 -7.85
N GLN A 219 13.75 25.28 -8.45
CA GLN A 219 14.16 25.11 -9.84
C GLN A 219 15.25 24.03 -9.92
N LEU A 220 14.87 22.86 -10.42
CA LEU A 220 15.77 21.73 -10.61
C LEU A 220 16.45 21.90 -11.96
N LYS A 221 17.76 22.12 -11.96
CA LYS A 221 18.56 22.23 -13.18
C LYS A 221 18.68 20.87 -13.86
N ASP A 222 18.89 20.84 -15.18
CA ASP A 222 18.97 19.58 -15.94
C ASP A 222 20.16 18.68 -15.52
N ASN A 223 21.21 19.25 -14.93
CA ASN A 223 22.44 18.54 -14.53
C ASN A 223 22.62 18.48 -13.01
N LEU A 224 21.64 17.95 -12.28
CA LEU A 224 21.84 17.64 -10.86
C LEU A 224 22.82 16.47 -10.68
N ASP A 225 23.65 16.53 -9.65
CA ASP A 225 24.55 15.42 -9.24
C ASP A 225 23.81 14.28 -8.51
N PHE A 226 22.48 14.37 -8.43
CA PHE A 226 21.61 13.43 -7.74
C PHE A 226 20.29 13.30 -8.50
N TYR A 227 19.55 12.22 -8.25
CA TYR A 227 18.16 12.07 -8.70
C TYR A 227 17.21 12.62 -7.63
N PRO A 228 16.46 13.71 -7.91
CA PRO A 228 15.46 14.25 -7.00
C PRO A 228 14.30 13.28 -6.79
N VAL A 229 14.00 13.03 -5.52
CA VAL A 229 12.79 12.34 -5.06
C VAL A 229 11.89 13.38 -4.40
N ILE A 230 10.97 13.94 -5.18
CA ILE A 230 10.08 15.01 -4.71
C ILE A 230 8.98 14.41 -3.85
N CYS A 231 9.07 14.64 -2.55
CA CYS A 231 8.05 14.36 -1.55
C CYS A 231 6.99 15.47 -1.57
N LEU A 232 5.92 15.30 -2.36
CA LEU A 232 4.83 16.26 -2.52
C LEU A 232 3.69 15.94 -1.54
N SER A 233 3.53 16.77 -0.50
CA SER A 233 2.36 16.75 0.36
C SER A 233 1.22 17.49 -0.31
N ALA A 234 0.14 16.80 -0.67
CA ALA A 234 -0.95 17.36 -1.45
C ALA A 234 -1.76 18.42 -0.67
N SER A 235 -2.07 18.15 0.59
CA SER A 235 -2.96 19.01 1.37
C SER A 235 -2.25 20.19 2.04
N GLU A 236 -2.97 21.30 2.13
CA GLU A 236 -2.56 22.47 2.89
C GLU A 236 -2.58 22.18 4.39
N HIS A 237 -1.57 22.69 5.10
CA HIS A 237 -1.51 22.57 6.55
C HIS A 237 -2.43 23.59 7.22
N VAL A 238 -3.50 23.12 7.82
CA VAL A 238 -4.44 23.93 8.59
C VAL A 238 -4.28 23.57 10.07
N GLU A 239 -4.14 24.58 10.93
CA GLU A 239 -3.86 24.41 12.37
C GLU A 239 -4.86 23.46 13.06
N ASN A 240 -6.16 23.65 12.81
CA ASN A 240 -7.23 22.80 13.34
C ASN A 240 -7.62 21.66 12.39
N GLY A 241 -6.93 21.51 11.25
CA GLY A 241 -7.22 20.57 10.17
C GLY A 241 -8.47 20.88 9.36
N ILE A 242 -9.24 21.92 9.72
CA ILE A 242 -10.44 22.37 9.02
C ILE A 242 -10.40 23.89 8.88
N GLU A 243 -10.66 24.39 7.68
CA GLU A 243 -10.72 25.82 7.36
C GLU A 243 -12.00 26.13 6.60
N ARG A 244 -12.65 27.26 6.90
CA ARG A 244 -13.84 27.68 6.16
C ARG A 244 -13.41 28.40 4.87
N ARG A 245 -13.78 27.85 3.72
CA ARG A 245 -13.58 28.46 2.40
C ARG A 245 -14.92 28.86 1.79
N ASN A 246 -14.86 29.52 0.64
CA ASN A 246 -16.07 29.93 -0.08
C ASN A 246 -16.87 28.69 -0.53
N GLY A 247 -18.02 28.48 0.11
CA GLY A 247 -18.99 27.44 -0.25
C GLY A 247 -18.77 26.06 0.40
N TYR A 248 -17.70 25.86 1.20
CA TYR A 248 -17.46 24.58 1.88
C TYR A 248 -16.42 24.72 3.02
N SER A 249 -16.31 23.70 3.88
CA SER A 249 -15.21 23.59 4.84
C SER A 249 -14.10 22.72 4.27
N TYR A 250 -12.92 23.29 4.03
CA TYR A 250 -11.73 22.53 3.66
C TYR A 250 -11.29 21.64 4.81
N VAL A 251 -10.97 20.39 4.50
CA VAL A 251 -10.54 19.36 5.44
C VAL A 251 -9.20 18.81 4.96
N GLN A 252 -8.14 19.16 5.68
CA GLN A 252 -6.78 18.73 5.39
C GLN A 252 -6.68 17.20 5.37
N GLY A 253 -6.02 16.64 4.35
CA GLY A 253 -5.73 15.20 4.27
C GLY A 253 -6.98 14.36 4.10
N SER A 254 -7.95 14.87 3.34
CA SER A 254 -9.25 14.21 3.17
C SER A 254 -9.16 12.80 2.58
N GLY A 255 -8.17 12.50 1.72
CA GLY A 255 -7.93 11.18 1.15
C GLY A 255 -7.33 10.15 2.12
N ASP A 256 -6.80 10.60 3.26
CA ASP A 256 -6.29 9.72 4.32
C ASP A 256 -7.45 9.10 5.12
N ASP A 257 -7.24 7.93 5.74
CA ASP A 257 -8.23 6.97 6.31
C ASP A 257 -9.67 7.11 5.75
N HIS A 258 -9.80 7.05 4.42
CA HIS A 258 -11.05 7.26 3.70
C HIS A 258 -12.15 6.24 4.06
N GLU A 259 -11.80 5.11 4.66
CA GLU A 259 -12.74 4.07 5.11
C GLU A 259 -13.74 4.60 6.15
N SER A 260 -13.39 5.68 6.84
CA SER A 260 -14.24 6.33 7.85
C SER A 260 -15.35 7.23 7.28
N TRP A 261 -15.28 7.61 6.00
CA TRP A 261 -16.20 8.61 5.41
C TRP A 261 -16.63 8.35 3.97
N SER A 262 -15.87 7.56 3.20
CA SER A 262 -16.04 7.41 1.74
C SER A 262 -17.32 6.70 1.29
N GLN A 263 -18.02 6.02 2.19
CA GLN A 263 -19.24 5.26 1.86
C GLN A 263 -19.04 4.26 0.72
N GLY A 264 -17.83 3.68 0.60
CA GLY A 264 -17.47 2.73 -0.46
C GLY A 264 -16.91 3.37 -1.73
N LEU A 265 -16.88 4.69 -1.84
CA LEU A 265 -16.20 5.39 -2.92
C LEU A 265 -14.69 5.13 -2.88
N THR A 266 -14.14 4.63 -3.98
CA THR A 266 -12.69 4.40 -4.14
C THR A 266 -12.06 5.54 -4.95
N PRO A 267 -10.73 5.73 -4.88
CA PRO A 267 -10.04 6.70 -5.73
C PRO A 267 -10.33 6.51 -7.23
N ALA A 268 -10.36 5.27 -7.71
CA ALA A 268 -10.65 4.97 -9.12
C ALA A 268 -12.04 5.48 -9.54
N LEU A 269 -13.06 5.23 -8.71
CA LEU A 269 -14.42 5.73 -8.96
C LEU A 269 -14.50 7.25 -8.89
N PHE A 270 -13.77 7.85 -7.95
CA PHE A 270 -13.67 9.30 -7.85
C PHE A 270 -13.09 9.90 -9.13
N TRP A 271 -11.98 9.37 -9.66
CA TRP A 271 -11.37 9.87 -10.89
C TRP A 271 -12.27 9.68 -12.11
N GLN A 272 -12.91 8.51 -12.25
CA GLN A 272 -13.89 8.24 -13.31
C GLN A 272 -15.07 9.22 -13.30
N ASN A 273 -15.47 9.69 -12.11
CA ASN A 273 -16.61 10.58 -11.91
C ASN A 273 -16.20 11.99 -11.46
N LYS A 274 -14.92 12.40 -11.64
CA LYS A 274 -14.34 13.61 -11.04
C LYS A 274 -15.16 14.86 -11.38
N ALA A 275 -15.52 15.01 -12.65
CA ALA A 275 -16.30 16.17 -13.13
C ALA A 275 -17.71 16.19 -12.56
N ALA A 276 -18.41 15.05 -12.58
CA ALA A 276 -19.77 14.93 -12.06
C ALA A 276 -19.81 15.21 -10.54
N ILE A 277 -18.93 14.57 -9.77
CA ILE A 277 -18.77 14.79 -8.32
C ILE A 277 -18.55 16.27 -8.01
N ARG A 278 -17.70 16.96 -8.79
CA ARG A 278 -17.38 18.38 -8.59
C ARG A 278 -18.61 19.28 -8.73
N THR A 279 -19.52 18.95 -9.65
CA THR A 279 -20.72 19.74 -9.97
C THR A 279 -21.96 19.36 -9.16
N THR A 280 -21.96 18.19 -8.53
CA THR A 280 -23.09 17.70 -7.74
C THR A 280 -23.30 18.59 -6.50
N PRO A 281 -24.51 19.10 -6.27
CA PRO A 281 -24.78 19.96 -5.12
C PRO A 281 -24.71 19.19 -3.79
N PRO A 282 -24.43 19.88 -2.65
CA PRO A 282 -24.22 19.23 -1.36
C PRO A 282 -25.36 18.29 -0.92
N TRP A 283 -26.62 18.65 -1.17
CA TRP A 283 -27.79 17.86 -0.78
C TRP A 283 -27.99 16.58 -1.62
N MET A 284 -27.29 16.44 -2.74
CA MET A 284 -27.38 15.28 -3.64
C MET A 284 -26.12 14.41 -3.60
N ILE A 285 -25.04 14.87 -2.96
CA ILE A 285 -23.74 14.19 -3.06
C ILE A 285 -23.77 12.77 -2.49
N GLU A 286 -24.46 12.55 -1.37
CA GLU A 286 -24.52 11.24 -0.73
C GLU A 286 -25.32 10.24 -1.57
N SER A 287 -26.46 10.66 -2.11
CA SER A 287 -27.25 9.81 -3.01
C SER A 287 -26.52 9.53 -4.32
N PHE A 288 -25.79 10.51 -4.84
CA PHE A 288 -24.95 10.35 -6.04
C PHE A 288 -23.82 9.34 -5.83
N VAL A 289 -23.07 9.45 -4.72
CA VAL A 289 -22.01 8.48 -4.39
C VAL A 289 -22.58 7.09 -4.16
N SER A 290 -23.71 6.99 -3.44
CA SER A 290 -24.40 5.71 -3.24
C SER A 290 -24.77 5.03 -4.57
N ASN A 291 -25.28 5.81 -5.53
CA ASN A 291 -25.60 5.30 -6.87
C ASN A 291 -24.36 4.85 -7.64
N ILE A 292 -23.25 5.59 -7.58
CA ILE A 292 -21.98 5.17 -8.22
C ILE A 292 -21.51 3.85 -7.63
N VAL A 293 -21.48 3.73 -6.31
CA VAL A 293 -21.01 2.52 -5.62
C VAL A 293 -21.94 1.34 -5.88
N ALA A 294 -23.26 1.56 -5.93
CA ALA A 294 -24.25 0.51 -6.22
C ALA A 294 -24.27 0.07 -7.69
N SER A 295 -23.87 0.94 -8.62
CA SER A 295 -23.81 0.63 -10.06
C SER A 295 -22.68 -0.32 -10.44
N LEU A 296 -21.78 -0.62 -9.50
CA LEU A 296 -20.74 -1.62 -9.69
C LEU A 296 -21.35 -3.03 -9.58
N PRO A 297 -21.01 -3.95 -10.49
CA PRO A 297 -21.20 -5.37 -10.23
C PRO A 297 -20.56 -5.71 -8.88
N GLN A 298 -21.26 -6.42 -8.01
CA GLN A 298 -20.81 -6.84 -6.66
C GLN A 298 -19.52 -7.71 -6.65
N SER A 299 -18.86 -7.86 -7.80
CA SER A 299 -17.54 -8.46 -7.95
C SER A 299 -16.67 -7.52 -8.79
N THR A 300 -16.05 -6.53 -8.16
CA THR A 300 -14.90 -5.84 -8.76
C THR A 300 -13.86 -5.62 -7.67
N ALA A 301 -13.00 -6.63 -7.53
CA ALA A 301 -11.62 -6.38 -7.14
C ALA A 301 -11.07 -5.24 -8.02
N VAL A 302 -10.16 -4.46 -7.44
CA VAL A 302 -9.31 -3.42 -8.06
C VAL A 302 -9.25 -3.53 -9.59
N PRO A 303 -9.43 -2.45 -10.37
CA PRO A 303 -9.28 -2.50 -11.83
C PRO A 303 -7.88 -3.01 -12.15
N SER A 304 -7.78 -4.31 -12.40
CA SER A 304 -6.55 -4.97 -12.78
C SER A 304 -6.48 -4.80 -14.29
N THR A 305 -5.69 -3.81 -14.68
CA THR A 305 -4.65 -3.98 -15.71
C THR A 305 -4.54 -5.43 -16.18
N LEU A 306 -4.81 -5.67 -17.48
CA LEU A 306 -4.56 -6.90 -18.25
C LEU A 306 -4.46 -8.22 -17.45
N GLN A 307 -5.40 -9.14 -17.67
CA GLN A 307 -5.24 -10.54 -17.26
C GLN A 307 -3.84 -11.02 -17.63
N SER A 308 -3.05 -11.35 -16.63
CA SER A 308 -1.63 -11.66 -16.80
C SER A 308 -1.22 -12.79 -15.86
N MET A 309 -0.21 -13.51 -16.30
CA MET A 309 0.48 -14.55 -15.55
C MET A 309 1.95 -14.20 -15.51
N ASP A 310 2.45 -13.85 -14.34
CA ASP A 310 3.82 -13.41 -14.16
C ASP A 310 4.67 -14.56 -13.61
N PRO A 311 5.69 -15.02 -14.35
CA PRO A 311 6.57 -16.08 -13.90
C PRO A 311 7.49 -15.60 -12.77
N ILE A 312 7.70 -16.45 -11.77
CA ILE A 312 8.65 -16.20 -10.69
C ILE A 312 10.05 -16.56 -11.18
N VAL A 313 10.83 -15.53 -11.52
CA VAL A 313 12.15 -15.67 -12.18
C VAL A 313 13.12 -16.53 -11.36
N LYS A 314 13.07 -16.40 -10.02
CA LYS A 314 13.99 -17.09 -9.11
C LYS A 314 13.88 -18.62 -9.15
N VAL A 315 12.77 -19.16 -9.65
CA VAL A 315 12.54 -20.62 -9.79
C VAL A 315 12.44 -21.03 -11.25
N HIS A 316 13.17 -20.33 -12.13
CA HIS A 316 13.25 -20.64 -13.56
C HIS A 316 11.88 -20.71 -14.25
N SER A 317 10.94 -19.86 -13.82
CA SER A 317 9.58 -19.80 -14.34
C SER A 317 8.75 -21.09 -14.17
N LEU A 318 9.18 -21.99 -13.26
CA LEU A 318 8.41 -23.20 -12.93
C LEU A 318 7.11 -22.91 -12.18
N ILE A 319 7.03 -21.74 -11.52
CA ILE A 319 5.83 -21.22 -10.88
C ILE A 319 5.51 -19.85 -11.48
N SER A 320 4.25 -19.63 -11.85
CA SER A 320 3.73 -18.30 -12.21
C SER A 320 2.56 -17.92 -11.30
N LEU A 321 2.33 -16.62 -11.15
CA LEU A 321 1.27 -16.06 -10.32
C LEU A 321 0.52 -14.98 -11.11
N GLY A 322 -0.80 -14.97 -11.04
CA GLY A 322 -1.59 -14.03 -11.83
C GLY A 322 -3.10 -14.07 -11.56
N ASN A 323 -3.84 -13.31 -12.36
CA ASN A 323 -5.31 -13.19 -12.30
C ASN A 323 -6.00 -13.72 -13.58
N SER A 324 -5.25 -14.33 -14.51
CA SER A 324 -5.83 -14.91 -15.71
C SER A 324 -6.66 -16.15 -15.38
N MET A 325 -7.87 -16.22 -15.95
CA MET A 325 -8.73 -17.41 -15.92
C MET A 325 -8.48 -18.35 -17.11
N GLU A 326 -7.61 -17.95 -18.04
CA GLU A 326 -7.23 -18.78 -19.17
C GLU A 326 -6.21 -19.85 -18.75
N THR A 327 -6.43 -21.09 -19.17
CA THR A 327 -5.52 -22.21 -18.92
C THR A 327 -4.59 -22.43 -20.11
N ASP A 328 -3.30 -22.57 -19.84
CA ASP A 328 -2.30 -23.03 -20.81
C ASP A 328 -2.22 -24.57 -20.77
N PRO A 329 -2.52 -25.30 -21.87
CA PRO A 329 -2.43 -26.77 -21.90
C PRO A 329 -1.05 -27.36 -21.59
N SER A 330 0.01 -26.54 -21.71
CA SER A 330 1.39 -26.94 -21.39
C SER A 330 1.73 -26.83 -19.90
N LYS A 331 0.79 -26.34 -19.08
CA LYS A 331 0.98 -26.09 -17.65
C LYS A 331 -0.15 -26.68 -16.83
N ALA A 332 0.13 -26.88 -15.55
CA ALA A 332 -0.90 -27.13 -14.56
C ALA A 332 -1.37 -25.82 -13.93
N THR A 333 -2.64 -25.70 -13.58
CA THR A 333 -3.19 -24.45 -13.03
C THR A 333 -3.90 -24.68 -11.70
N ILE A 334 -3.59 -23.87 -10.71
CA ILE A 334 -4.28 -23.79 -9.43
C ILE A 334 -5.15 -22.53 -9.44
N PHE A 335 -6.47 -22.70 -9.55
CA PHE A 335 -7.42 -21.59 -9.46
C PHE A 335 -7.90 -21.40 -8.03
N ILE A 336 -7.88 -20.16 -7.56
CA ILE A 336 -8.31 -19.76 -6.22
C ILE A 336 -9.45 -18.76 -6.36
N SER A 337 -10.63 -19.12 -5.86
CA SER A 337 -11.81 -18.25 -5.88
C SER A 337 -12.58 -18.35 -4.56
N PRO A 338 -13.22 -17.25 -4.09
CA PRO A 338 -14.10 -17.29 -2.94
C PRO A 338 -15.46 -17.96 -3.24
N THR A 339 -15.90 -17.97 -4.50
CA THR A 339 -17.20 -18.48 -4.95
C THR A 339 -17.07 -19.88 -5.55
N ASN A 340 -18.20 -20.60 -5.56
CA ASN A 340 -18.30 -21.89 -6.24
C ASN A 340 -18.51 -21.66 -7.75
N ASP A 341 -17.47 -21.32 -8.50
CA ASP A 341 -17.54 -21.46 -9.96
C ASP A 341 -17.11 -22.88 -10.35
N THR A 342 -17.95 -23.84 -9.99
CA THR A 342 -17.73 -25.27 -10.26
C THR A 342 -18.16 -25.71 -11.66
N ASN A 343 -18.31 -24.80 -12.62
CA ASN A 343 -18.82 -25.14 -13.96
C ASN A 343 -17.74 -25.60 -14.96
N SER A 344 -16.49 -25.81 -14.54
CA SER A 344 -15.47 -26.45 -15.39
C SER A 344 -15.37 -27.94 -15.10
N ALA A 345 -15.36 -28.75 -16.16
CA ALA A 345 -15.12 -30.19 -16.10
C ALA A 345 -13.82 -30.50 -15.33
N ALA A 346 -13.82 -31.57 -14.53
CA ALA A 346 -12.64 -32.00 -13.80
C ALA A 346 -11.50 -32.34 -14.78
N SER A 347 -10.46 -31.49 -14.80
CA SER A 347 -9.24 -31.71 -15.57
C SER A 347 -8.11 -32.10 -14.63
N PRO A 348 -7.29 -33.12 -14.94
CA PRO A 348 -6.13 -33.49 -14.12
C PRO A 348 -5.06 -32.39 -14.06
N GLN A 349 -5.07 -31.47 -15.03
CA GLN A 349 -4.16 -30.31 -15.07
C GLN A 349 -4.70 -29.10 -14.31
N VAL A 350 -5.90 -29.17 -13.72
CA VAL A 350 -6.51 -28.02 -13.03
C VAL A 350 -6.95 -28.37 -11.61
N LEU A 351 -6.50 -27.58 -10.63
CA LEU A 351 -6.93 -27.67 -9.24
C LEU A 351 -7.72 -26.42 -8.85
N TRP A 352 -8.99 -26.62 -8.50
CA TRP A 352 -9.83 -25.57 -7.94
C TRP A 352 -9.76 -25.58 -6.40
N LEU A 353 -9.37 -24.44 -5.82
CA LEU A 353 -9.30 -24.18 -4.40
C LEU A 353 -10.32 -23.10 -4.03
N ARG A 354 -11.37 -23.50 -3.32
CA ARG A 354 -12.33 -22.58 -2.75
C ARG A 354 -11.80 -22.03 -1.43
N ILE A 355 -11.57 -20.72 -1.37
CA ILE A 355 -11.11 -20.05 -0.16
C ILE A 355 -11.99 -18.82 0.06
N PRO A 356 -13.05 -18.93 0.90
CA PRO A 356 -13.93 -17.81 1.19
C PRO A 356 -13.18 -16.61 1.76
N SER A 357 -13.70 -15.39 1.60
CA SER A 357 -13.12 -14.23 2.29
C SER A 357 -13.41 -14.24 3.80
N GLY A 358 -12.61 -13.53 4.59
CA GLY A 358 -12.85 -13.34 6.02
C GLY A 358 -12.38 -14.49 6.92
N LYS A 359 -12.95 -14.62 8.12
CA LYS A 359 -12.47 -15.56 9.15
C LYS A 359 -12.62 -17.04 8.75
N VAL A 360 -13.67 -17.39 8.02
CA VAL A 360 -13.94 -18.76 7.56
C VAL A 360 -12.86 -19.22 6.58
N GLY A 361 -12.49 -18.35 5.63
CA GLY A 361 -11.41 -18.59 4.67
C GLY A 361 -10.06 -18.94 5.27
N GLN A 362 -9.79 -18.51 6.50
CA GLN A 362 -8.50 -18.72 7.14
C GLN A 362 -8.24 -20.20 7.50
N LEU A 363 -9.29 -20.94 7.86
CA LEU A 363 -9.18 -22.38 8.11
C LEU A 363 -9.11 -23.16 6.81
N ASP A 364 -9.89 -22.75 5.82
CA ASP A 364 -9.91 -23.40 4.50
C ASP A 364 -8.60 -23.17 3.74
N LEU A 365 -7.94 -22.02 3.93
CA LEU A 365 -6.61 -21.75 3.41
C LEU A 365 -5.61 -22.83 3.86
N MET A 366 -5.61 -23.21 5.13
CA MET A 366 -4.66 -24.21 5.66
C MET A 366 -4.80 -25.58 4.97
N LYS A 367 -6.04 -26.02 4.74
CA LYS A 367 -6.34 -27.26 3.99
C LYS A 367 -5.97 -27.11 2.51
N ALA A 368 -6.24 -25.94 1.95
CA ALA A 368 -5.90 -25.61 0.57
C ALA A 368 -4.39 -25.62 0.33
N LEU A 369 -3.56 -25.17 1.30
CA LEU A 369 -2.10 -25.22 1.19
C LEU A 369 -1.59 -26.65 1.00
N THR A 370 -2.08 -27.62 1.77
CA THR A 370 -1.68 -29.03 1.62
C THR A 370 -2.02 -29.57 0.22
N ARG A 371 -3.23 -29.27 -0.27
CA ARG A 371 -3.68 -29.70 -1.60
C ARG A 371 -2.86 -29.02 -2.71
N ALA A 372 -2.59 -27.73 -2.58
CA ALA A 372 -1.80 -26.95 -3.53
C ALA A 372 -0.36 -27.47 -3.63
N ILE A 373 0.29 -27.72 -2.49
CA ILE A 373 1.66 -28.27 -2.45
C ILE A 373 1.70 -29.66 -3.10
N ALA A 374 0.76 -30.54 -2.76
CA ALA A 374 0.72 -31.89 -3.32
C ALA A 374 0.49 -31.88 -4.84
N PHE A 375 -0.43 -31.05 -5.32
CA PHE A 375 -0.71 -30.89 -6.74
C PHE A 375 0.47 -30.28 -7.50
N ALA A 376 1.07 -29.21 -6.96
CA ALA A 376 2.24 -28.58 -7.57
C ALA A 376 3.41 -29.57 -7.65
N LYS A 377 3.65 -30.35 -6.58
CA LYS A 377 4.70 -31.38 -6.58
C LYS A 377 4.48 -32.41 -7.68
N MET A 378 3.26 -32.95 -7.78
CA MET A 378 2.91 -33.98 -8.77
C MET A 378 3.22 -33.51 -10.20
N HIS A 379 2.88 -32.26 -10.52
CA HIS A 379 3.10 -31.70 -11.87
C HIS A 379 4.56 -31.30 -12.10
N LEU A 380 5.25 -30.74 -11.10
CA LEU A 380 6.67 -30.42 -11.20
C LEU A 380 7.55 -31.68 -11.33
N ASP A 381 7.20 -32.78 -10.64
CA ASP A 381 7.87 -34.07 -10.83
C ASP A 381 7.74 -34.59 -12.27
N ALA A 382 6.63 -34.27 -12.94
CA ALA A 382 6.38 -34.60 -14.34
C ALA A 382 7.03 -33.59 -15.32
N GLY A 383 7.72 -32.56 -14.83
CA GLY A 383 8.32 -31.51 -15.66
C GLY A 383 7.35 -30.44 -16.14
N THR A 384 6.13 -30.41 -15.58
CA THR A 384 5.07 -29.46 -15.96
C THR A 384 5.09 -28.24 -15.02
N PRO A 385 5.27 -27.01 -15.54
CA PRO A 385 5.17 -25.79 -14.74
C PRO A 385 3.77 -25.58 -14.14
N VAL A 386 3.69 -24.80 -13.07
CA VAL A 386 2.45 -24.57 -12.32
C VAL A 386 2.10 -23.09 -12.27
N ASP A 387 0.94 -22.74 -12.80
CA ASP A 387 0.37 -21.41 -12.70
C ASP A 387 -0.61 -21.33 -11.52
N ILE A 388 -0.53 -20.26 -10.73
CA ILE A 388 -1.42 -19.99 -9.60
C ILE A 388 -2.24 -18.75 -9.95
N ALA A 389 -3.53 -18.94 -10.12
CA ALA A 389 -4.47 -17.92 -10.56
C ALA A 389 -5.53 -17.62 -9.50
N GLY A 390 -5.94 -16.36 -9.38
CA GLY A 390 -7.16 -16.05 -8.66
C GLY A 390 -7.51 -14.56 -8.65
N ASP A 391 -8.68 -14.26 -8.13
CA ASP A 391 -9.22 -12.89 -8.12
C ASP A 391 -8.40 -11.93 -7.23
N ASP A 392 -7.79 -12.46 -6.17
CA ASP A 392 -6.90 -11.72 -5.28
C ASP A 392 -5.47 -12.29 -5.32
N VAL A 393 -4.75 -11.86 -6.35
CA VAL A 393 -3.33 -12.19 -6.55
C VAL A 393 -2.50 -11.74 -5.34
N SER A 394 -2.84 -10.59 -4.78
CA SER A 394 -2.06 -9.88 -3.78
C SER A 394 -2.08 -10.52 -2.39
N ASP A 395 -3.12 -11.27 -2.05
CA ASP A 395 -3.29 -11.91 -0.73
C ASP A 395 -3.22 -13.43 -0.79
N VAL A 396 -4.34 -14.09 -1.07
CA VAL A 396 -4.49 -15.55 -0.90
C VAL A 396 -3.63 -16.31 -1.91
N CYS A 397 -3.62 -15.89 -3.18
CA CYS A 397 -2.81 -16.54 -4.22
C CYS A 397 -1.32 -16.43 -3.89
N THR A 398 -0.89 -15.27 -3.42
CA THR A 398 0.47 -15.10 -2.90
C THR A 398 0.75 -16.01 -1.72
N GLY A 399 -0.18 -16.16 -0.78
CA GLY A 399 -0.04 -17.11 0.33
C GLY A 399 0.17 -18.56 -0.12
N VAL A 400 -0.59 -19.00 -1.14
CA VAL A 400 -0.44 -20.32 -1.75
C VAL A 400 0.90 -20.45 -2.47
N ALA A 401 1.27 -19.48 -3.31
CA ALA A 401 2.56 -19.46 -4.01
C ALA A 401 3.74 -19.52 -3.03
N MET A 402 3.70 -18.74 -1.95
CA MET A 402 4.70 -18.79 -0.89
C MET A 402 4.84 -20.18 -0.27
N ALA A 403 3.72 -20.87 -0.03
CA ALA A 403 3.74 -22.20 0.56
C ALA A 403 4.31 -23.24 -0.42
N VAL A 404 3.95 -23.18 -1.69
CA VAL A 404 4.51 -24.03 -2.75
C VAL A 404 6.02 -23.81 -2.85
N LEU A 405 6.47 -22.56 -2.93
CA LEU A 405 7.89 -22.21 -3.02
C LEU A 405 8.69 -22.64 -1.78
N GLN A 406 8.14 -22.48 -0.58
CA GLN A 406 8.80 -22.89 0.65
C GLN A 406 8.92 -24.41 0.76
N ALA A 407 7.89 -25.13 0.32
CA ALA A 407 7.83 -26.57 0.42
C ALA A 407 8.68 -27.27 -0.63
N LEU A 408 8.83 -26.72 -1.83
CA LEU A 408 9.35 -27.47 -2.99
C LEU A 408 10.66 -26.94 -3.59
N PHE A 409 11.15 -25.78 -3.15
CA PHE A 409 12.34 -25.16 -3.74
C PHE A 409 13.40 -24.83 -2.70
N ARG A 410 14.66 -25.11 -3.06
CA ARG A 410 15.86 -24.69 -2.32
C ARG A 410 16.06 -23.19 -2.42
N ASP A 411 16.91 -22.66 -1.55
CA ASP A 411 17.23 -21.23 -1.43
C ASP A 411 17.98 -20.62 -2.63
N ASP A 412 18.56 -21.45 -3.48
CA ASP A 412 19.18 -21.11 -4.77
C ASP A 412 18.16 -20.99 -5.91
N GLY A 413 16.99 -21.61 -5.79
CA GLY A 413 15.93 -21.63 -6.79
C GLY A 413 15.65 -23.03 -7.37
N ASP A 414 16.45 -24.03 -6.99
CA ASP A 414 16.34 -25.38 -7.55
C ASP A 414 15.16 -26.16 -6.95
N TYR A 415 14.47 -26.91 -7.81
CA TYR A 415 13.39 -27.80 -7.39
C TYR A 415 13.94 -28.99 -6.60
N LEU A 416 13.38 -29.24 -5.42
CA LEU A 416 13.86 -30.26 -4.48
C LEU A 416 13.48 -31.69 -4.86
N GLY A 417 12.44 -31.89 -5.68
CA GLY A 417 11.84 -33.21 -5.92
C GLY A 417 11.15 -33.84 -4.70
N GLN A 418 11.32 -33.26 -3.51
CA GLN A 418 10.70 -33.68 -2.24
C GLN A 418 10.43 -32.46 -1.36
N PRO A 419 9.47 -32.55 -0.41
CA PRO A 419 9.21 -31.44 0.50
C PRO A 419 10.43 -31.08 1.37
N THR A 420 10.70 -29.79 1.54
CA THR A 420 11.74 -29.25 2.43
C THR A 420 11.62 -29.81 3.85
N SER A 421 12.76 -30.16 4.46
CA SER A 421 12.78 -30.64 5.85
C SER A 421 12.27 -29.56 6.80
N ILE A 422 11.45 -29.96 7.79
CA ILE A 422 10.85 -29.02 8.76
C ILE A 422 11.93 -28.23 9.52
N GLU A 423 13.09 -28.83 9.75
CA GLU A 423 14.23 -28.22 10.47
C GLU A 423 14.84 -27.04 9.72
N GLU A 424 14.69 -26.99 8.40
CA GLU A 424 15.21 -25.92 7.54
C GLU A 424 14.22 -24.74 7.44
N ILE A 425 12.97 -24.91 7.89
CA ILE A 425 11.93 -23.91 7.72
C ILE A 425 11.91 -22.93 8.89
N SER A 426 12.13 -21.66 8.57
CA SER A 426 12.05 -20.54 9.51
C SER A 426 11.16 -19.41 8.98
N LYS A 427 10.75 -18.50 9.87
CA LYS A 427 10.06 -17.25 9.45
C LYS A 427 10.88 -16.46 8.43
N GLN A 428 12.21 -16.55 8.49
CA GLN A 428 13.10 -15.86 7.55
C GLN A 428 13.08 -16.53 6.17
N SER A 429 13.13 -17.86 6.09
CA SER A 429 13.01 -18.60 4.83
C SER A 429 11.68 -18.33 4.12
N ILE A 430 10.56 -18.29 4.87
CA ILE A 430 9.24 -17.99 4.33
C ILE A 430 9.19 -16.55 3.79
N ARG A 431 9.77 -15.58 4.52
CA ARG A 431 9.89 -14.19 4.05
C ARG A 431 10.76 -14.08 2.81
N LYS A 432 11.80 -14.89 2.67
CA LYS A 432 12.65 -14.97 1.47
C LYS A 432 11.82 -15.38 0.24
N ARG A 433 10.90 -16.34 0.38
CA ARG A 433 9.96 -16.71 -0.71
C ARG A 433 9.02 -15.57 -1.11
N LEU A 434 8.56 -14.77 -0.14
CA LEU A 434 7.80 -13.55 -0.46
C LEU A 434 8.64 -12.55 -1.25
N GLN A 435 9.92 -12.35 -0.90
CA GLN A 435 10.80 -11.43 -1.63
C GLN A 435 10.98 -11.86 -3.09
N TRP A 436 11.08 -13.16 -3.38
CA TRP A 436 11.16 -13.68 -4.75
C TRP A 436 9.90 -13.35 -5.56
N ILE A 437 8.73 -13.53 -4.95
CA ILE A 437 7.45 -13.14 -5.56
C ILE A 437 7.45 -11.64 -5.81
N GLN A 438 7.80 -10.82 -4.82
CA GLN A 438 7.78 -9.34 -4.92
C GLN A 438 8.78 -8.77 -5.92
N GLN A 439 9.89 -9.47 -6.17
CA GLN A 439 10.84 -9.10 -7.21
C GLN A 439 10.25 -9.29 -8.61
N SER A 440 9.39 -10.30 -8.79
CA SER A 440 8.73 -10.59 -10.07
C SER A 440 7.42 -9.81 -10.21
N LEU A 441 6.62 -9.72 -9.14
CA LEU A 441 5.33 -9.03 -9.06
C LEU A 441 5.39 -7.93 -7.99
N GLN A 442 5.74 -6.72 -8.40
CA GLN A 442 6.06 -5.60 -7.51
C GLN A 442 4.86 -5.07 -6.70
N HIS A 443 3.63 -5.35 -7.14
CA HIS A 443 2.40 -4.90 -6.50
C HIS A 443 1.89 -5.85 -5.40
N VAL A 444 2.48 -7.05 -5.29
CA VAL A 444 2.01 -8.11 -4.39
C VAL A 444 2.46 -7.87 -2.94
N ASN A 445 1.52 -7.94 -1.99
CA ASN A 445 1.85 -7.86 -0.57
C ASN A 445 0.75 -8.49 0.30
N PRO A 446 0.92 -9.75 0.75
CA PRO A 446 -0.16 -10.49 1.39
C PRO A 446 -0.55 -9.89 2.74
N SER A 447 -1.80 -10.06 3.15
CA SER A 447 -2.27 -9.56 4.43
C SER A 447 -1.47 -10.17 5.60
N LYS A 448 -1.43 -9.46 6.73
CA LYS A 448 -0.81 -10.01 7.96
C LYS A 448 -1.47 -11.33 8.36
N VAL A 449 -2.76 -11.48 8.06
CA VAL A 449 -3.54 -12.68 8.34
C VAL A 449 -3.03 -13.85 7.50
N THR A 450 -2.99 -13.72 6.18
CA THR A 450 -2.46 -14.75 5.26
C THR A 450 -1.04 -15.11 5.62
N MET A 451 -0.20 -14.12 5.90
CA MET A 451 1.17 -14.36 6.31
C MET A 451 1.27 -15.15 7.63
N ASN A 452 0.43 -14.84 8.62
CA ASN A 452 0.40 -15.61 9.86
C ASN A 452 -0.04 -17.06 9.62
N ARG A 453 -1.00 -17.30 8.70
CA ARG A 453 -1.46 -18.66 8.37
C ARG A 453 -0.39 -19.48 7.66
N VAL A 454 0.32 -18.92 6.69
CA VAL A 454 1.46 -19.62 6.07
C VAL A 454 2.54 -19.95 7.11
N ASN A 455 2.84 -19.03 8.03
CA ASN A 455 3.77 -19.31 9.12
C ASN A 455 3.26 -20.42 10.04
N GLU A 456 1.98 -20.39 10.42
CA GLU A 456 1.35 -21.41 11.26
C GLU A 456 1.39 -22.80 10.59
N TYR A 457 1.17 -22.86 9.26
CA TYR A 457 1.22 -24.10 8.49
C TYR A 457 2.55 -24.84 8.59
N PHE A 458 3.65 -24.10 8.52
CA PHE A 458 5.01 -24.66 8.54
C PHE A 458 5.62 -24.77 9.94
N LEU A 459 5.31 -23.82 10.83
CA LEU A 459 6.03 -23.65 12.10
C LEU A 459 5.25 -24.17 13.31
N SER A 460 3.95 -24.45 13.20
CA SER A 460 3.19 -25.01 14.33
C SER A 460 3.68 -26.41 14.70
N PRO A 461 3.63 -26.82 15.98
CA PRO A 461 4.08 -28.15 16.41
C PRO A 461 3.31 -29.30 15.74
N PRO A 462 3.92 -30.48 15.55
CA PRO A 462 3.28 -31.64 14.93
C PRO A 462 1.93 -32.04 15.54
N SER A 463 1.78 -31.89 16.86
CA SER A 463 0.54 -32.18 17.61
C SER A 463 -0.65 -31.29 17.25
N MET A 464 -0.37 -30.09 16.71
CA MET A 464 -1.38 -29.14 16.26
C MET A 464 -1.68 -29.30 14.75
N ARG A 465 -0.73 -29.86 13.98
CA ARG A 465 -0.85 -30.07 12.53
C ARG A 465 -1.91 -31.10 12.16
N SER A 466 -2.07 -32.18 12.93
CA SER A 466 -3.07 -33.23 12.63
C SER A 466 -4.52 -32.77 12.75
N LYS A 467 -4.78 -31.69 13.50
CA LYS A 467 -6.11 -31.07 13.60
C LYS A 467 -6.35 -30.00 12.52
N LEU A 468 -5.30 -29.57 11.82
CA LEU A 468 -5.29 -28.43 10.91
C LEU A 468 -5.03 -28.82 9.44
N ARG A 469 -4.55 -30.05 9.17
CA ARG A 469 -4.21 -30.57 7.83
C ARG A 469 -5.20 -31.60 7.33
#